data_AF-A0A7V5Y5J3-F1
#
_entry.id   AF-A0A7V5Y5J3-F1
#
_cell.length_a   1.000
_cell.length_b   1.000
_cell.length_c   1.000
_cell.angle_alpha   90.00
_cell.angle_beta   90.00
_cell.angle_gamma   90.00
#
_symmetry.space_group_name_H-M   'P 1'
#
loop_
_entity.id
_entity.type
_entity.pdbx_description
1 polymer ?
#
loop_
_entity_poly.entity_id
_entity_poly.type
_entity_poly.pdbx_seq_one_letter_code
_entity_poly.pdbx_strand_id
1 'polypeptide(L)' 'MSRIADRIREVAESLPETLQAQLLEYARQLSRVAVRGIPRKDFEIAGNLLSDEDAEAILRAVEQDCEVIYPDEWEVPD' A
#
# COMPACT_ATOMS: atom_id res chain seq x y z
N MET A 1 11.02 24.85 -0.14
CA MET A 1 9.87 24.02 0.26
C MET A 1 9.90 22.72 -0.52
N SER A 2 9.40 21.61 0.04
CA SER A 2 9.42 20.30 -0.63
C SER A 2 8.37 20.27 -1.75
N ARG A 3 8.74 19.81 -2.96
CA ARG A 3 7.80 19.65 -4.10
C ARG A 3 6.60 18.75 -3.77
N ILE A 4 6.78 17.81 -2.85
CA ILE A 4 5.70 16.93 -2.37
C ILE A 4 4.73 17.72 -1.48
N ALA A 5 5.25 18.57 -0.60
CA ALA A 5 4.41 19.38 0.30
C ALA A 5 3.55 20.39 -0.48
N ASP A 6 4.07 20.92 -1.58
CA ASP A 6 3.34 21.83 -2.46
C ASP A 6 2.18 21.10 -3.17
N ARG A 7 2.43 19.91 -3.73
CA ARG A 7 1.37 19.08 -4.33
C ARG A 7 0.30 18.63 -3.33
N ILE A 8 0.69 18.27 -2.11
CA ILE A 8 -0.27 17.92 -1.04
C ILE A 8 -1.18 19.10 -0.72
N ARG A 9 -0.62 20.31 -0.70
CA ARG A 9 -1.40 21.54 -0.47
C ARG A 9 -2.38 21.79 -1.59
N GLU A 10 -1.94 21.72 -2.85
CA GLU A 10 -2.82 21.90 -4.02
C GLU A 10 -4.00 20.94 -3.99
N VAL A 11 -3.76 19.66 -3.67
CA VAL A 11 -4.84 18.67 -3.52
C VAL A 11 -5.76 19.03 -2.35
N ALA A 12 -5.21 19.34 -1.18
CA ALA A 12 -6.01 19.68 0.00
C ALA A 12 -6.90 20.91 -0.24
N GLU A 13 -6.39 21.96 -0.89
CA GLU A 13 -7.13 23.18 -1.21
C GLU A 13 -8.30 22.93 -2.18
N SER A 14 -8.20 21.91 -3.04
CA SER A 14 -9.27 21.53 -3.97
C SER A 14 -10.42 20.75 -3.33
N LEU A 15 -10.23 20.22 -2.11
CA LEU A 15 -11.21 19.37 -1.43
C LEU A 15 -12.21 20.19 -0.59
N PRO A 16 -13.46 19.72 -0.44
CA PRO A 16 -14.37 20.20 0.59
C PRO A 16 -13.77 20.13 2.00
N GLU A 17 -14.13 21.06 2.88
CA GLU A 17 -13.57 21.19 4.24
C GLU A 17 -13.65 19.90 5.07
N THR A 18 -14.74 19.13 4.92
CA THR A 18 -14.91 17.83 5.59
C THR A 18 -13.83 16.82 5.19
N LEU A 19 -13.41 16.82 3.91
CA LEU A 19 -12.34 15.97 3.41
C LEU A 19 -10.95 16.52 3.76
N GLN A 20 -10.79 17.85 3.83
CA GLN A 20 -9.57 18.46 4.36
C GLN A 20 -9.31 18.04 5.82
N ALA A 21 -10.36 18.02 6.65
CA ALA A 21 -10.28 17.56 8.04
C ALA A 21 -9.88 16.08 8.14
N GLN A 22 -10.42 15.22 7.27
CA GLN A 22 -10.03 13.80 7.21
C GLN A 22 -8.57 13.62 6.78
N LEU A 23 -8.11 14.37 5.77
CA LEU A 23 -6.72 14.35 5.31
C LEU A 23 -5.75 14.78 6.41
N LEU A 24 -6.12 15.81 7.17
CA LEU A 24 -5.33 16.28 8.31
C LEU A 24 -5.23 15.22 9.42
N GLU A 25 -6.33 14.54 9.74
CA GLU A 25 -6.33 13.47 10.75
C GLU A 25 -5.48 12.28 10.30
N TYR A 26 -5.60 11.86 9.04
CA TYR A 26 -4.78 10.79 8.49
C TYR A 26 -3.28 11.13 8.52
N ALA A 27 -2.90 12.35 8.16
CA ALA A 27 -1.50 12.78 8.21
C ALA A 27 -0.93 12.75 9.64
N ARG A 28 -1.74 13.11 10.65
CA ARG A 28 -1.35 13.00 12.06
C ARG A 28 -1.16 11.53 12.47
N GLN A 29 -2.03 10.64 12.01
CA GLN A 29 -1.89 9.21 12.27
C GLN A 29 -0.61 8.67 11.65
N LEU A 30 -0.32 9.00 10.39
CA LEU A 30 0.93 8.61 9.72
C LEU A 30 2.18 9.07 10.46
N SER A 31 2.20 10.29 11.00
CA SER A 31 3.35 10.78 11.79
C SER A 31 3.60 9.99 13.08
N ARG A 32 2.58 9.26 13.57
CA ARG A 32 2.68 8.38 14.75
C ARG A 32 3.00 6.95 14.38
N VAL A 33 2.82 6.57 13.12
CA VAL A 33 3.27 5.27 12.60
C VAL A 33 4.79 5.33 12.47
N ALA A 34 5.48 4.93 13.54
CA ALA A 34 6.89 4.60 13.43
C ALA A 34 7.00 3.45 12.41
N VAL A 35 7.71 3.67 11.30
CA VAL A 35 8.07 2.59 10.37
C VAL A 35 8.97 1.64 11.14
N ARG A 36 8.37 0.60 11.72
CA ARG A 36 9.09 -0.47 12.38
C ARG A 36 9.30 -1.55 11.34
N GLY A 37 10.57 -1.85 11.04
CA GLY A 37 10.88 -3.05 10.28
C GLY A 37 10.28 -4.27 10.97
N ILE A 38 9.90 -5.27 10.18
CA ILE A 38 9.48 -6.56 10.72
C ILE A 38 10.75 -7.29 11.18
N PRO A 39 10.82 -7.81 12.42
CA PRO A 39 11.93 -8.65 12.83
C PRO A 39 12.12 -9.81 11.85
N ARG A 40 13.37 -10.12 11.48
CA ARG A 40 13.69 -11.18 10.50
C ARG A 40 12.97 -12.50 10.78
N LYS A 41 12.92 -12.90 12.06
CA LYS A 41 12.23 -14.12 12.49
C LYS A 41 10.75 -14.12 12.10
N ASP A 42 10.06 -13.00 12.29
CA ASP A 42 8.63 -12.89 12.00
C ASP A 42 8.39 -12.87 10.48
N PHE A 43 9.32 -12.27 9.72
CA PHE A 43 9.30 -12.34 8.27
C PHE A 43 9.52 -13.76 7.74
N GLU A 44 10.47 -14.51 8.31
CA GLU A 44 10.71 -15.92 7.96
C GLU A 44 9.51 -16.81 8.30
N ILE A 45 8.83 -16.56 9.43
CA ILE A 45 7.58 -17.24 9.78
C ILE A 45 6.50 -16.95 8.75
N ALA A 46 6.31 -15.68 8.38
CA ALA A 46 5.31 -15.30 7.38
C ALA A 46 5.62 -15.91 6.01
N GLY A 47 6.88 -15.96 5.60
CA GLY A 47 7.30 -16.60 4.36
C GLY A 47 6.98 -18.10 4.31
N ASN A 48 7.04 -18.79 5.45
CA ASN A 48 6.67 -20.21 5.56
C ASN A 48 5.15 -20.46 5.58
N LEU A 49 4.31 -19.41 5.50
CA LEU A 49 2.86 -19.56 5.38
C LEU A 49 2.41 -19.78 3.93
N LEU A 50 3.28 -19.51 2.95
CA LEU A 50 2.98 -19.76 1.55
C LEU A 50 3.04 -21.27 1.27
N SER A 51 2.04 -21.78 0.57
CA SER A 51 2.15 -23.10 -0.05
C SER A 51 3.19 -23.06 -1.18
N ASP A 52 3.73 -24.21 -1.56
CA ASP A 52 4.66 -24.30 -2.69
C ASP A 52 4.00 -23.77 -3.99
N GLU A 53 2.70 -24.02 -4.15
CA GLU A 53 1.90 -23.53 -5.28
C GLU A 53 1.80 -22.00 -5.28
N ASP A 54 1.47 -21.39 -4.13
CA ASP A 54 1.36 -19.93 -4.01
C ASP A 54 2.72 -19.27 -4.23
N ALA A 55 3.79 -19.85 -3.68
CA ALA A 55 5.14 -19.34 -3.85
C ALA A 55 5.56 -19.37 -5.33
N GLU A 56 5.26 -20.46 -6.05
CA GLU A 56 5.56 -20.59 -7.48
C GLU A 56 4.68 -19.66 -8.34
N ALA A 57 3.42 -19.44 -7.97
CA ALA A 57 2.54 -18.47 -8.63
C ALA A 57 3.09 -17.03 -8.50
N ILE A 58 3.51 -16.63 -7.29
CA ILE A 58 4.10 -15.31 -7.05
C ILE A 58 5.40 -15.15 -7.85
N LEU A 59 6.27 -16.16 -7.85
CA LEU A 59 7.52 -16.13 -8.62
C LEU A 59 7.26 -15.95 -10.12
N ARG A 60 6.32 -16.71 -10.68
CA ARG A 60 5.94 -16.56 -12.10
C ARG A 60 5.38 -15.18 -12.41
N ALA A 61 4.57 -14.60 -11.53
CA ALA A 61 4.05 -13.24 -11.70
C ALA A 61 5.18 -12.18 -11.69
N VAL A 62 6.18 -12.35 -10.81
CA VAL A 62 7.36 -11.48 -10.77
C VAL A 62 8.20 -11.60 -12.05
N GLU A 63 8.40 -12.82 -12.55
CA GLU A 63 9.13 -13.07 -13.80
C GLU A 63 8.40 -12.54 -15.05
N GLN A 64 7.07 -12.43 -14.99
CA GLN A 64 6.23 -11.92 -16.07
C GLN A 64 6.02 -10.39 -16.04
N ASP A 65 6.77 -9.68 -15.18
CA ASP A 65 6.61 -8.25 -14.90
C ASP A 65 5.28 -7.94 -14.19
N CYS A 66 5.33 -7.75 -12.86
CA CYS A 66 4.18 -7.52 -11.97
C CYS A 66 3.28 -6.32 -12.34
N GLU A 67 3.65 -5.54 -13.37
CA GLU A 67 2.83 -4.45 -13.89
C GLU A 67 1.61 -4.95 -14.70
N VAL A 68 1.51 -6.24 -15.02
CA VAL A 68 0.30 -6.82 -15.61
C VAL A 68 -0.81 -6.94 -14.55
N ILE A 69 -1.54 -5.84 -14.37
CA ILE A 69 -2.79 -5.81 -13.60
C ILE A 69 -3.86 -6.49 -14.45
N TYR A 70 -4.41 -7.61 -13.98
CA TYR A 70 -5.65 -8.23 -14.49
C TYR A 70 -6.84 -7.67 -13.69
N PRO A 71 -7.50 -6.59 -14.17
CA PRO A 71 -8.51 -5.87 -13.39
C PRO A 71 -9.79 -6.71 -13.19
N ASP A 72 -9.96 -7.74 -14.03
CA ASP A 72 -11.06 -8.70 -14.10
C ASP A 72 -10.96 -9.82 -13.06
N GLU A 73 -9.80 -10.06 -12.45
CA GLU A 73 -9.65 -11.06 -11.38
C GLU A 73 -10.14 -10.57 -10.01
N TRP A 74 -10.45 -9.27 -9.88
CA TRP A 74 -10.87 -8.65 -8.62
C TRP A 74 -12.39 -8.53 -8.48
N GLU A 75 -13.16 -9.07 -9.43
CA GLU A 75 -14.62 -9.13 -9.32
C GLU A 75 -15.03 -10.20 -8.30
N VAL A 76 -15.57 -9.75 -7.17
CA VAL A 76 -16.28 -10.60 -6.22
C VAL A 76 -17.60 -11.01 -6.88
N PRO A 77 -17.92 -12.32 -7.03
CA PRO A 77 -19.21 -12.74 -7.59
C PRO A 77 -20.38 -12.27 -6.71
N ASP A 78 -21.45 -11.80 -7.36
CA ASP A 78 -22.75 -11.45 -6.74
C ASP A 78 -23.39 -12.62 -5.95
#